data_AF-A0A9X9A5U3-F1
#
_entry.id   AF-A0A9X9A5U3-F1
#
_cell.length_a   1.000
_cell.length_b   1.000
_cell.length_c   1.000
_cell.angle_alpha   90.00
_cell.angle_beta   90.00
_cell.angle_gamma   90.00
#
_symmetry.space_group_name_H-M   'P 1'
#
loop_
_entity.id
_entity.type
_entity.pdbx_description
1 polymer ?
#
loop_
_entity_poly.entity_id
_entity_poly.type
_entity_poly.pdbx_seq_one_letter_code
_entity_poly.pdbx_strand_id
1 'polypeptide(L)'
;MSKEELVKKQFGSNADKYVNSKIHAKGLDLQYVVQQVESRHNNRLLDVATGGGHVANMLAPMFEEVVALDLTEQMLEKAKVFIKQNGHENV
;
A
#
# COMPACT_ATOMS: atom_id res chain seq x y z
N MET A 1 -15.30 13.42 -18.93
CA MET A 1 -14.47 12.80 -17.88
C MET A 1 -13.12 13.50 -17.87
N SER A 2 -12.69 13.98 -16.70
CA SER A 2 -11.34 14.52 -16.50
C SER A 2 -10.29 13.40 -16.58
N LYS A 3 -9.00 13.77 -16.73
CA LYS A 3 -7.90 12.81 -16.69
C LYS A 3 -7.86 12.05 -15.36
N GLU A 4 -8.15 12.74 -14.25
CA GLU A 4 -8.20 12.15 -12.91
C GLU A 4 -9.33 11.13 -12.79
N GLU A 5 -10.51 11.42 -13.33
CA GLU A 5 -11.64 10.48 -13.33
C GLU A 5 -11.33 9.21 -14.14
N LEU A 6 -10.64 9.35 -15.27
CA LEU A 6 -10.20 8.20 -16.08
C LEU A 6 -9.20 7.32 -15.31
N VAL A 7 -8.23 7.94 -14.63
CA VAL A 7 -7.24 7.25 -13.78
C VAL A 7 -7.94 6.50 -12.65
N LYS A 8 -8.80 7.17 -11.87
CA LYS A 8 -9.58 6.55 -10.79
C LYS A 8 -10.39 5.35 -11.29
N LYS A 9 -11.06 5.50 -12.44
CA LYS A 9 -11.85 4.41 -13.04
C LYS A 9 -10.98 3.22 -13.45
N GLN A 10 -9.82 3.46 -14.07
CA GLN A 10 -8.93 2.40 -14.54
C GLN A 10 -8.35 1.58 -13.39
N PHE A 11 -7.82 2.23 -12.36
CA PHE A 11 -7.23 1.54 -11.21
C PHE A 11 -8.29 0.93 -10.31
N GLY A 12 -9.37 1.66 -10.05
CA GLY A 12 -10.47 1.19 -9.21
C GLY A 12 -11.12 -0.09 -9.72
N SER A 13 -11.35 -0.19 -11.03
CA SER A 13 -11.89 -1.39 -11.68
C SER A 13 -10.98 -2.62 -11.56
N ASN A 14 -9.71 -2.44 -11.17
CA ASN A 14 -8.72 -3.50 -11.03
C ASN A 14 -8.20 -3.64 -9.59
N ALA A 15 -8.77 -2.95 -8.61
CA ALA A 15 -8.25 -2.91 -7.24
C ALA A 15 -8.05 -4.30 -6.62
N ASP A 16 -9.03 -5.20 -6.78
CA ASP A 16 -8.93 -6.59 -6.33
C ASP A 16 -7.76 -7.35 -6.95
N LYS A 17 -7.42 -7.07 -8.21
CA LYS A 17 -6.29 -7.73 -8.88
C LYS A 17 -4.96 -7.25 -8.32
N TYR A 18 -4.86 -5.99 -7.92
CA TYR A 18 -3.64 -5.42 -7.35
C TYR A 18 -3.35 -6.00 -5.95
N VAL A 19 -4.36 -6.08 -5.08
CA VAL A 19 -4.19 -6.72 -3.77
C VAL A 19 -3.80 -8.19 -3.90
N ASN A 20 -4.44 -8.95 -4.80
CA ASN A 20 -4.15 -10.38 -4.96
C ASN A 20 -2.96 -10.69 -5.89
N SER A 21 -2.24 -9.67 -6.36
CA SER A 21 -1.17 -9.86 -7.32
C SER A 21 0.05 -10.54 -6.69
N LYS A 22 0.33 -11.79 -7.10
CA LYS A 22 1.52 -12.53 -6.65
C LYS A 22 2.84 -11.84 -7.01
N ILE A 23 2.86 -11.09 -8.11
CA ILE A 23 4.06 -10.36 -8.56
C ILE A 23 4.36 -9.22 -7.59
N HIS A 24 3.35 -8.43 -7.20
CA HIS A 24 3.53 -7.29 -6.31
C HIS A 24 3.67 -7.71 -4.84
N ALA A 25 3.02 -8.79 -4.40
CA ALA A 25 3.06 -9.26 -3.02
C ALA A 25 4.37 -9.99 -2.64
N LYS A 26 5.15 -10.44 -3.64
CA LYS A 26 6.38 -11.24 -3.43
C LYS A 26 7.56 -10.76 -4.27
N GLY A 27 7.50 -9.53 -4.77
CA GLY A 27 8.59 -8.95 -5.54
C GLY A 27 9.83 -8.71 -4.68
N LEU A 28 11.00 -8.79 -5.31
CA LEU A 28 12.28 -8.47 -4.65
C LEU A 28 12.40 -6.98 -4.29
N ASP A 29 11.60 -6.14 -4.95
CA ASP A 29 11.46 -4.71 -4.68
C ASP A 29 10.96 -4.43 -3.26
N LEU A 30 10.03 -5.21 -2.72
CA LEU A 30 9.57 -5.07 -1.33
C LEU A 30 10.72 -5.25 -0.32
N GLN A 31 11.56 -6.26 -0.53
CA GLN A 31 12.72 -6.50 0.35
C GLN A 31 13.74 -5.36 0.23
N TYR A 32 13.94 -4.84 -0.98
CA TYR A 32 14.81 -3.69 -1.19
C TYR A 32 14.32 -2.47 -0.41
N VAL A 33 13.01 -2.18 -0.43
CA VAL A 33 12.42 -1.07 0.33
C VAL A 33 12.68 -1.22 1.83
N VAL A 34 12.46 -2.41 2.40
CA VAL A 34 12.75 -2.70 3.82
C VAL A 34 14.20 -2.37 4.16
N GLN A 35 15.15 -2.83 3.35
CA GLN A 35 16.58 -2.57 3.58
C GLN A 35 16.94 -1.07 3.57
N GLN A 36 16.22 -0.25 2.80
CA GLN A 36 16.47 1.20 2.77
C GLN A 36 15.97 1.94 4.03
N VAL A 37 15.00 1.36 4.74
CA VAL A 37 14.36 1.99 5.90
C VAL A 37 14.75 1.37 7.23
N GLU A 38 15.21 0.12 7.27
CA GLU A 38 15.52 -0.62 8.52
C GLU A 38 16.59 0.05 9.39
N SER A 39 17.55 0.74 8.78
CA SER A 39 18.58 1.50 9.51
C SER A 39 18.11 2.85 10.06
N ARG A 40 16.86 3.24 9.80
CA ARG A 40 16.31 4.55 10.18
C ARG A 40 15.36 4.40 11.36
N HIS A 41 15.58 5.16 12.42
CA HIS A 41 14.70 5.21 13.59
C HIS A 41 13.57 6.24 13.39
N ASN A 42 12.73 6.01 12.38
CA ASN A 42 11.58 6.87 12.10
C ASN A 42 10.32 6.30 12.76
N ASN A 43 9.50 7.17 13.35
CA ASN A 43 8.24 6.72 13.98
C ASN A 43 7.07 6.70 13.00
N ARG A 44 7.15 7.43 11.88
CA ARG A 44 6.01 7.64 10.96
C ARG A 44 6.39 7.37 9.50
N LEU A 45 5.46 6.79 8.75
CA LEU A 45 5.60 6.50 7.32
C LEU A 45 4.43 7.09 6.53
N LEU A 46 4.70 7.61 5.33
CA LEU A 46 3.69 7.95 4.33
C LEU A 46 3.97 7.14 3.06
N ASP A 47 3.04 6.29 2.67
CA ASP A 47 3.08 5.50 1.43
C ASP A 47 2.19 6.17 0.37
N VAL A 48 2.81 6.85 -0.59
CA VAL A 48 2.11 7.61 -1.63
C VAL A 48 1.84 6.73 -2.84
N ALA A 49 0.58 6.74 -3.31
CA ALA A 49 0.08 5.83 -4.33
C ALA A 49 0.20 4.36 -3.88
N THR A 50 -0.26 4.09 -2.65
CA THR A 50 -0.15 2.79 -1.98
C THR A 50 -0.80 1.64 -2.77
N GLY A 51 -1.78 1.96 -3.62
CA GLY A 51 -2.49 0.99 -4.45
C GLY A 51 -3.08 -0.14 -3.62
N GLY A 52 -2.58 -1.36 -3.80
CA GLY A 52 -3.03 -2.54 -3.03
C GLY A 52 -2.49 -2.63 -1.60
N GLY A 53 -1.61 -1.71 -1.18
CA GLY A 53 -1.12 -1.65 0.21
C GLY A 53 0.07 -2.55 0.54
N HIS A 54 0.74 -3.17 -0.43
CA HIS A 54 1.84 -4.14 -0.17
C HIS A 54 3.04 -3.53 0.56
N VAL A 55 3.42 -2.29 0.19
CA VAL A 55 4.54 -1.58 0.84
C VAL A 55 4.14 -1.15 2.25
N ALA A 56 3.01 -0.46 2.40
CA ALA A 56 2.47 -0.09 3.71
C ALA A 56 2.34 -1.30 4.65
N ASN A 57 1.82 -2.42 4.15
CA ASN A 57 1.71 -3.67 4.90
C ASN A 57 3.07 -4.20 5.37
N MET A 58 4.05 -4.28 4.45
CA MET A 58 5.38 -4.82 4.75
C MET A 58 6.11 -3.97 5.81
N LEU A 59 5.95 -2.65 5.74
CA LEU A 59 6.65 -1.71 6.61
C LEU A 59 5.92 -1.47 7.93
N ALA A 60 4.61 -1.76 8.03
CA ALA A 60 3.80 -1.49 9.22
C ALA A 60 4.43 -1.93 10.55
N PRO A 61 5.11 -3.09 10.68
CA PRO A 61 5.76 -3.49 11.94
C PRO A 61 6.92 -2.60 12.39
N MET A 62 7.47 -1.77 11.50
CA MET A 62 8.68 -0.97 11.75
C MET A 62 8.37 0.47 12.18
N PHE A 63 7.11 0.90 12.14
CA PHE A 63 6.67 2.27 12.39
C PHE A 63 5.55 2.31 13.43
N GLU A 64 5.45 3.41 14.18
CA GLU A 64 4.34 3.65 15.11
C GLU A 64 3.05 4.02 14.37
N GLU A 65 3.17 4.78 13.27
CA GLU A 65 2.03 5.21 12.42
C GLU A 65 2.42 5.12 10.94
N VAL A 66 1.56 4.51 10.13
CA VAL A 66 1.67 4.50 8.67
C VAL A 66 0.44 5.17 8.09
N VAL A 67 0.65 6.05 7.11
CA VAL A 67 -0.44 6.64 6.32
C VAL A 67 -0.36 6.09 4.90
N ALA A 68 -1.37 5.29 4.52
CA ALA A 68 -1.53 4.81 3.15
C ALA A 68 -2.37 5.82 2.35
N LEU A 69 -1.80 6.37 1.28
CA LEU A 69 -2.45 7.38 0.44
C LEU A 69 -2.61 6.85 -0.99
N ASP A 70 -3.82 6.92 -1.53
CA ASP A 70 -4.10 6.71 -2.94
C ASP A 70 -5.19 7.68 -3.41
N LEU A 71 -5.12 8.07 -4.69
CA LEU A 71 -6.15 8.89 -5.32
C LEU A 71 -7.46 8.10 -5.52
N THR A 72 -7.38 6.77 -5.57
CA THR A 72 -8.47 5.87 -5.89
C THR A 72 -9.05 5.28 -4.61
N GLU A 73 -10.27 5.68 -4.24
CA GLU A 73 -10.94 5.23 -3.02
C GLU A 73 -11.10 3.69 -2.97
N GLN A 74 -11.43 3.06 -4.10
CA GLN A 74 -11.53 1.60 -4.19
C GLN A 74 -10.19 0.89 -3.94
N MET A 75 -9.05 1.52 -4.25
CA MET A 75 -7.73 0.96 -3.91
C MET A 75 -7.54 1.00 -2.40
N LEU A 76 -7.85 2.13 -1.75
CA LEU A 76 -7.75 2.28 -0.30
C LEU A 76 -8.65 1.30 0.46
N GLU A 77 -9.88 1.07 0.01
CA GLU A 77 -10.78 0.08 0.62
C GLU A 77 -10.17 -1.33 0.61
N LYS A 78 -9.58 -1.73 -0.53
CA LYS A 78 -8.98 -3.05 -0.70
C LYS A 78 -7.67 -3.18 0.07
N ALA A 79 -6.82 -2.16 0.03
CA ALA A 79 -5.60 -2.07 0.82
C ALA A 79 -5.91 -2.18 2.32
N LYS A 80 -6.89 -1.43 2.82
CA LYS A 80 -7.30 -1.46 4.23
C LYS A 80 -7.74 -2.86 4.69
N VAL A 81 -8.55 -3.55 3.89
CA VAL A 81 -8.97 -4.93 4.20
C VAL A 81 -7.75 -5.86 4.25
N PHE A 82 -6.88 -5.80 3.25
CA PHE A 82 -5.67 -6.62 3.18
C PHE A 82 -4.73 -6.39 4.37
N ILE A 83 -4.45 -5.13 4.68
CA ILE A 83 -3.53 -4.74 5.76
C ILE A 83 -4.06 -5.18 7.13
N LYS A 84 -5.36 -4.97 7.40
CA LYS A 84 -5.99 -5.46 8.64
C LYS A 84 -6.02 -6.98 8.74
N GLN A 85 -6.25 -7.69 7.63
CA GLN A 85 -6.20 -9.16 7.60
C GLN A 85 -4.82 -9.72 7.96
N ASN A 86 -3.75 -8.95 7.69
CA ASN A 86 -2.38 -9.29 8.10
C ASN A 86 -2.04 -8.80 9.52
N GLY A 87 -3.00 -8.23 10.26
CA GLY A 87 -2.85 -7.88 11.67
C GLY A 87 -2.27 -6.50 11.95
N HIS A 88 -2.22 -5.62 10.96
CA HIS A 88 -1.71 -4.26 11.14
C HIS A 88 -2.87 -3.28 11.37
N GLU A 89 -2.89 -2.67 12.56
CA GLU A 89 -3.91 -1.68 12.97
C GLU A 89 -3.37 -0.25 12.98
N ASN A 90 -2.07 -0.08 12.73
CA ASN A 90 -1.37 1.20 12.72
C ASN A 90 -1.28 1.85 11.33
N VAL A 91 -2.15 1.43 10.41
CA VAL A 91 -2.20 1.85 9.00
C VAL A 91 -3.59 2.31 8.58
#